data_AF-A0A6H1ZLD6-F1
#
_entry.id   AF-A0A6H1ZLD6-F1
#
_cell.length_a   1.000
_cell.length_b   1.000
_cell.length_c   1.000
_cell.angle_alpha   90.00
_cell.angle_beta   90.00
_cell.angle_gamma   90.00
#
_symmetry.space_group_name_H-M   'P 1'
#
loop_
_entity.id
_entity.type
_entity.pdbx_description
1 polymer ?
#
loop_
_entity_poly.entity_id
_entity_poly.type
_entity_poly.pdbx_seq_one_letter_code
_entity_poly.pdbx_strand_id
1 'polypeptide(L)'
;MNFNDLTIGQAKQLADMFTKDTDPGPWEIGANYLIRTVTMTLTGRLVSVYPQELMLQDAAWIADTGRFANAVEMSSFEEVEPFPEGRIVGVGRGAVVDFCKITTLPRSQK
;
A
#
# COMPACT_ATOMS: atom_id res chain seq x y z
N MET A 1 -22.75 29.77 18.77
CA MET A 1 -23.63 28.77 18.13
C MET A 1 -23.64 27.54 19.01
N ASN A 2 -24.81 27.01 19.34
CA ASN A 2 -24.97 25.81 20.15
C ASN A 2 -25.09 24.60 19.21
N PHE A 3 -24.14 23.67 19.27
CA PHE A 3 -24.07 22.53 18.35
C PHE A 3 -25.19 21.50 18.59
N ASN A 4 -25.84 21.57 19.74
CA ASN A 4 -26.92 20.65 20.12
C ASN A 4 -28.24 20.93 19.39
N ASP A 5 -28.37 22.10 18.74
CA ASP A 5 -29.61 22.52 18.07
C ASP A 5 -29.61 22.18 16.57
N LEU A 6 -28.63 21.39 16.10
CA LEU A 6 -28.53 20.98 14.69
C LEU A 6 -29.62 19.95 14.34
N THR A 7 -30.33 20.19 13.24
CA THR A 7 -31.21 19.16 12.68
C THR A 7 -30.39 18.02 12.07
N ILE A 8 -30.97 16.83 11.96
CA ILE A 8 -30.34 15.67 11.31
C ILE A 8 -29.91 16.00 9.87
N GLY A 9 -30.68 16.82 9.15
CA GLY A 9 -30.35 17.26 7.79
C GLY A 9 -29.11 18.14 7.73
N GLN A 10 -29.00 19.12 8.65
CA GLN A 10 -27.84 19.99 8.75
C GLN A 10 -26.59 19.23 9.24
N ALA A 11 -26.76 18.30 10.18
CA ALA A 11 -25.68 17.44 10.64
C ALA A 11 -25.14 16.56 9.51
N LYS A 12 -26.01 16.02 8.63
CA LYS A 12 -25.59 15.29 7.42
C LYS A 12 -24.83 16.17 6.44
N GLN A 13 -25.35 17.35 6.12
CA GLN A 13 -24.66 18.30 5.23
C GLN A 13 -23.28 18.68 5.78
N LEU A 14 -23.17 18.92 7.09
CA LEU A 14 -21.90 19.21 7.74
C LEU A 14 -20.94 18.02 7.65
N ALA A 15 -21.44 16.80 7.91
CA ALA A 15 -20.66 15.59 7.80
C ALA A 15 -20.13 15.41 6.36
N ASP A 16 -20.97 15.58 5.34
CA ASP A 16 -20.58 15.48 3.94
C ASP A 16 -19.48 16.50 3.56
N MET A 17 -19.52 17.72 4.11
CA MET A 17 -18.47 18.73 3.90
C MET A 17 -17.10 18.33 4.46
N PHE A 18 -17.07 17.48 5.50
CA PHE A 18 -15.86 17.05 6.17
C PHE A 18 -15.55 15.56 5.97
N THR A 19 -16.36 14.86 5.18
CA THR A 19 -16.10 13.45 4.85
C THR A 19 -14.94 13.43 3.88
N LYS A 20 -13.76 13.14 4.41
CA LYS A 20 -12.56 12.91 3.60
C LYS A 20 -12.83 11.66 2.77
N ASP A 21 -12.62 11.74 1.47
CA ASP A 21 -12.77 10.60 0.58
C ASP A 21 -11.85 9.47 1.09
N THR A 22 -12.48 8.38 1.57
CA THR A 22 -11.79 7.23 2.15
C THR A 22 -11.65 6.11 1.12
N ASP A 23 -11.98 6.37 -0.14
CA ASP A 23 -11.84 5.41 -1.21
C ASP A 23 -10.38 4.92 -1.29
N PRO A 24 -10.13 3.63 -0.98
CA PRO A 24 -8.81 3.06 -1.17
C PRO A 24 -8.43 3.00 -2.66
N GLY A 25 -9.33 3.30 -3.59
CA GLY A 25 -9.07 3.22 -5.02
C GLY A 25 -8.81 1.75 -5.43
N PRO A 26 -7.77 1.47 -6.23
CA PRO A 26 -7.51 0.11 -6.73
C PRO A 26 -6.89 -0.83 -5.68
N TRP A 27 -6.70 -0.36 -4.46
CA TRP A 27 -5.96 -1.06 -3.41
C TRP A 27 -6.87 -1.98 -2.59
N GLU A 28 -6.41 -3.23 -2.39
CA GLU A 28 -7.09 -4.21 -1.53
C GLU A 28 -6.27 -4.41 -0.25
N ILE A 29 -6.81 -3.96 0.88
CA ILE A 29 -6.17 -4.14 2.19
C ILE A 29 -6.09 -5.64 2.51
N GLY A 30 -4.92 -6.09 2.96
CA GLY A 30 -4.60 -7.48 3.26
C GLY A 30 -3.91 -8.23 2.11
N ALA A 31 -3.98 -7.71 0.88
CA ALA A 31 -3.33 -8.31 -0.28
C ALA A 31 -1.81 -8.02 -0.29
N ASN A 32 -1.07 -8.94 -0.91
CA ASN A 32 0.37 -8.79 -1.14
C ASN A 32 0.58 -8.12 -2.50
N TYR A 33 1.49 -7.16 -2.55
CA TYR A 33 1.82 -6.43 -3.77
C TYR A 33 3.31 -6.49 -4.07
N LEU A 34 3.63 -6.54 -5.37
CA LEU A 34 4.88 -6.05 -5.94
C LEU A 34 4.62 -4.64 -6.45
N ILE A 35 5.34 -3.65 -5.95
CA ILE A 35 5.17 -2.24 -6.26
C ILE A 35 6.48 -1.72 -6.85
N ARG A 36 6.43 -1.19 -8.07
CA ARG A 36 7.58 -0.50 -8.67
C ARG A 36 7.42 0.99 -8.49
N THR A 37 8.44 1.59 -7.89
CA THR A 37 8.65 3.04 -7.87
C THR A 37 9.65 3.41 -8.97
N VAL A 38 9.99 4.70 -9.08
CA VAL A 38 10.92 5.20 -10.10
C VAL A 38 12.28 4.48 -10.06
N THR A 39 12.79 4.15 -8.87
CA THR A 39 14.12 3.55 -8.69
C THR A 39 14.09 2.20 -7.98
N MET A 40 13.08 1.95 -7.14
CA MET A 40 13.05 0.79 -6.25
C MET A 40 11.83 -0.08 -6.48
N THR A 41 12.01 -1.39 -6.40
CA THR A 41 10.92 -2.36 -6.35
C THR A 41 10.73 -2.84 -4.92
N LEU A 42 9.48 -2.87 -4.46
CA LEU A 42 9.11 -3.27 -3.11
C LEU A 42 8.11 -4.40 -3.18
N THR A 43 8.20 -5.34 -2.26
CA THR A 43 7.09 -6.23 -1.94
C THR A 43 6.56 -5.90 -0.56
N GLY A 44 5.30 -6.23 -0.30
CA GLY A 44 4.73 -6.17 1.05
C GLY A 44 3.24 -6.44 1.07
N ARG A 45 2.72 -6.71 2.28
CA ARG A 45 1.29 -6.82 2.54
C ARG A 45 0.72 -5.44 2.82
N LEU A 46 -0.28 -5.02 2.06
CA LEU A 46 -0.94 -3.74 2.30
C LEU A 46 -1.78 -3.80 3.58
N VAL A 47 -1.51 -2.93 4.55
CA VAL A 47 -2.25 -2.88 5.83
C VAL A 47 -3.08 -1.62 5.99
N SER A 48 -2.74 -0.52 5.31
CA SER A 48 -3.57 0.67 5.24
C SER A 48 -3.26 1.54 4.02
N VAL A 49 -4.24 2.34 3.63
CA VAL A 49 -4.15 3.31 2.55
C VAL A 49 -4.43 4.69 3.12
N TYR A 50 -3.49 5.60 2.94
CA TYR A 50 -3.63 7.01 3.27
C TYR A 50 -3.71 7.85 1.99
N PRO A 51 -4.03 9.15 2.09
CA PRO A 51 -4.12 10.01 0.91
C PRO A 51 -2.84 10.04 0.08
N GLN A 52 -1.66 9.96 0.73
CA GLN A 52 -0.36 10.07 0.07
C GLN A 52 0.48 8.80 0.17
N GLU A 53 0.16 7.88 1.08
CA GLU A 53 0.97 6.71 1.38
C GLU A 53 0.20 5.40 1.30
N LEU A 54 0.93 4.34 0.95
CA LEU A 54 0.54 2.94 1.15
C LEU A 54 1.39 2.40 2.28
N MET A 55 0.77 1.74 3.25
CA MET A 55 1.50 1.18 4.38
C MET A 55 1.62 -0.33 4.20
N LEU A 56 2.85 -0.81 4.18
CA LEU A 56 3.19 -2.21 3.95
C LEU A 56 3.74 -2.84 5.23
N GLN A 57 3.27 -4.05 5.53
CA GLN A 57 3.87 -4.96 6.51
C GLN A 57 4.65 -6.07 5.78
N ASP A 58 5.61 -6.69 6.45
CA ASP A 58 6.42 -7.79 5.92
C ASP A 58 7.13 -7.43 4.61
N ALA A 59 7.48 -6.15 4.47
CA ALA A 59 8.00 -5.60 3.23
C ALA A 59 9.47 -5.97 2.97
N ALA A 60 9.83 -6.09 1.69
CA ALA A 60 11.22 -6.28 1.26
C ALA A 60 11.54 -5.35 0.09
N TRP A 61 12.77 -4.84 0.06
CA TRP A 61 13.36 -4.26 -1.13
C TRP A 61 13.78 -5.39 -2.07
N ILE A 62 13.39 -5.28 -3.34
CA ILE A 62 13.76 -6.19 -4.40
C ILE A 62 14.71 -5.45 -5.33
N ALA A 63 16.00 -5.75 -5.22
CA ALA A 63 17.03 -5.13 -6.04
C ALA A 63 17.06 -5.74 -7.45
N ASP A 64 16.79 -7.05 -7.58
CA ASP A 64 16.67 -7.75 -8.86
C ASP A 64 15.47 -8.71 -8.86
N THR A 65 14.53 -8.48 -9.77
CA THR A 65 13.37 -9.35 -9.98
C THR A 65 13.67 -10.56 -10.86
N GLY A 66 14.80 -10.59 -11.57
CA GLY A 66 15.01 -11.46 -12.71
C GLY A 66 14.04 -11.12 -13.84
N ARG A 67 13.44 -12.14 -14.48
CA ARG A 67 12.43 -11.92 -15.52
C ARG A 67 11.10 -11.49 -14.90
N PHE A 68 10.77 -10.21 -15.03
CA PHE A 68 9.62 -9.57 -14.37
C PHE A 68 8.30 -10.36 -14.47
N ALA A 69 7.90 -10.79 -15.67
CA ALA A 69 6.64 -11.54 -15.85
C ALA A 69 6.62 -12.83 -15.01
N ASN A 70 7.72 -13.59 -15.02
CA ASN A 70 7.87 -14.79 -14.22
C ASN A 70 7.90 -14.45 -12.72
N ALA A 71 8.58 -13.36 -12.35
CA ALA A 71 8.67 -12.92 -10.97
C ALA A 71 7.30 -12.59 -10.37
N VAL A 72 6.43 -11.92 -11.14
CA VAL A 72 5.04 -11.63 -10.73
C VAL A 72 4.21 -12.90 -10.60
N GLU A 73 4.29 -13.81 -11.59
CA GLU A 73 3.53 -15.06 -11.58
C GLU A 73 3.96 -15.99 -10.43
N MET A 74 5.28 -16.13 -10.23
CA MET A 74 5.85 -17.08 -9.26
C MET A 74 6.08 -16.48 -7.87
N SER A 75 6.02 -15.15 -7.73
CA SER A 75 6.38 -14.42 -6.51
C SER A 75 7.81 -14.74 -6.02
N SER A 76 8.74 -14.89 -6.96
CA SER A 76 10.15 -15.21 -6.72
C SER A 76 11.05 -14.17 -7.38
N PHE A 77 12.12 -13.79 -6.71
CA PHE A 77 13.02 -12.70 -7.08
C PHE A 77 14.48 -13.16 -6.96
N GLU A 78 15.43 -12.48 -7.59
CA GLU A 78 16.84 -12.89 -7.57
C GLU A 78 17.57 -12.29 -6.36
N GLU A 79 17.42 -10.97 -6.12
CA GLU A 79 18.06 -10.25 -5.02
C GLU A 79 17.01 -9.60 -4.10
N VAL A 80 17.04 -9.96 -2.81
CA VAL A 80 16.01 -9.60 -1.83
C VAL A 80 16.65 -9.09 -0.55
N GLU A 81 16.21 -7.92 -0.08
CA GLU A 81 16.55 -7.37 1.22
C GLU A 81 15.28 -7.09 2.04
N PRO A 82 14.87 -8.00 2.94
CA PRO A 82 13.73 -7.79 3.82
C PRO A 82 13.96 -6.62 4.78
N PHE A 83 12.97 -5.74 4.92
CA PHE A 83 12.99 -4.77 6.02
C PHE A 83 12.91 -5.50 7.37
N PRO A 84 13.48 -4.92 8.45
CA PRO A 84 13.46 -5.54 9.78
C PRO A 84 12.05 -5.93 10.23
N GLU A 85 11.96 -7.01 11.01
CA GLU A 85 10.68 -7.53 11.50
C GLU A 85 9.89 -6.48 12.30
N GLY A 86 8.56 -6.50 12.14
CA GLY A 86 7.63 -5.59 12.82
C GLY A 86 7.62 -4.15 12.29
N ARG A 87 8.43 -3.82 11.27
CA ARG A 87 8.42 -2.49 10.66
C ARG A 87 7.29 -2.34 9.65
N ILE A 88 6.57 -1.23 9.77
CA ILE A 88 5.66 -0.75 8.74
C ILE A 88 6.44 0.16 7.80
N VAL A 89 6.36 -0.12 6.50
CA VAL A 89 7.04 0.64 5.44
C VAL A 89 6.01 1.49 4.70
N GLY A 90 6.21 2.80 4.69
CA GLY A 90 5.38 3.72 3.92
C GLY A 90 5.91 3.88 2.49
N VAL A 91 5.03 3.80 1.50
CA VAL A 91 5.34 4.05 0.08
C VAL A 91 4.53 5.24 -0.39
N GLY A 92 5.21 6.28 -0.88
CA GLY A 92 4.53 7.45 -1.47
C GLY A 92 3.79 7.07 -2.75
N ARG A 93 2.46 7.26 -2.77
CA ARG A 93 1.57 6.94 -3.90
C ARG A 93 1.96 7.67 -5.18
N GLY A 94 2.46 8.89 -5.06
CA GLY A 94 2.94 9.69 -6.21
C GLY A 94 4.21 9.15 -6.87
N ALA A 95 4.92 8.22 -6.22
CA ALA A 95 6.11 7.58 -6.76
C ALA A 95 5.84 6.20 -7.37
N VAL A 96 4.61 5.68 -7.26
CA VAL A 96 4.24 4.38 -7.82
C VAL A 96 4.13 4.50 -9.34
N VAL A 97 4.92 3.69 -10.04
CA VAL A 97 4.88 3.57 -11.51
C VAL A 97 3.85 2.52 -11.90
N ASP A 98 3.91 1.34 -11.27
CA ASP A 98 2.97 0.24 -11.43
C ASP A 98 2.98 -0.70 -10.22
N PHE A 99 1.98 -1.59 -10.18
CA PHE A 99 1.86 -2.61 -9.14
C PHE A 99 1.19 -3.86 -9.69
N CYS A 100 1.50 -5.02 -9.10
CA CYS A 100 0.81 -6.28 -9.32
C CYS A 100 0.55 -6.96 -7.98
N LYS A 101 -0.59 -7.66 -7.86
CA LYS A 101 -0.79 -8.58 -6.75
C LYS A 101 0.12 -9.78 -6.93
N ILE A 102 0.68 -10.26 -5.83
CA ILE A 102 1.54 -11.46 -5.78
C ILE A 102 1.02 -12.41 -4.70
N THR A 103 1.46 -13.66 -4.72
CA THR A 103 0.92 -14.70 -3.82
C THR A 103 1.71 -14.78 -2.52
N THR A 104 3.04 -14.64 -2.57
CA THR A 104 3.92 -14.78 -1.40
C THR A 104 4.82 -13.54 -1.22
N LEU A 105 5.38 -13.39 -0.01
CA LEU A 105 6.33 -12.33 0.33
C LEU A 105 7.68 -12.94 0.69
N PRO A 106 8.78 -12.48 0.06
CA PRO A 106 10.11 -12.98 0.39
C PRO A 106 10.61 -12.34 1.69
N ARG A 107 10.98 -13.17 2.67
CA ARG A 107 11.42 -12.73 4.01
C ARG A 107 12.85 -13.15 4.37
N SER A 108 13.56 -13.80 3.45
CA SER A 108 14.96 -14.18 3.62
C SER A 108 15.84 -13.33 2.70
N GLN A 109 16.94 -12.81 3.24
CA GLN A 109 17.92 -12.08 2.45
C GLN A 109 18.67 -13.04 1.51
N LYS A 110 18.83 -12.65 0.26
CA LYS A 110 19.64 -13.36 -0.75
C LYS A 110 20.11 -12.43 -1.84
#